data_AF-A0A524G1G8-F1
#
_entry.id   AF-A0A524G1G8-F1
#
_cell.length_a   1.000
_cell.length_b   1.000
_cell.length_c   1.000
_cell.angle_alpha   90.00
_cell.angle_beta   90.00
_cell.angle_gamma   90.00
#
_symmetry.space_group_name_H-M   'P 1'
#
loop_
_entity.id
_entity.type
_entity.pdbx_description
1 polymer ?
#
loop_
_entity_poly.entity_id
_entity_poly.type
_entity_poly.pdbx_seq_one_letter_code
_entity_poly.pdbx_strand_id
1 'polypeptide(L)' 'MAEDEFLGAKPIVIDNGTGLSKNGYAGEDQPRSVWPTLIGYPR' A
#
# COMPACT_ATOMS: atom_id res chain seq x y z
N MET A 1 24.49 -7.47 -3.99
CA MET A 1 23.95 -8.44 -3.01
C MET A 1 22.95 -7.84 -2.05
N ALA A 2 23.25 -6.80 -1.26
CA ALA A 2 22.23 -6.15 -0.41
C ALA A 2 21.22 -5.30 -1.21
N GLU A 3 21.64 -4.70 -2.33
CA GLU A 3 20.77 -3.88 -3.20
C GLU A 3 19.82 -4.73 -4.06
N ASP A 4 20.28 -5.89 -4.53
CA ASP A 4 19.48 -6.83 -5.33
C ASP A 4 18.35 -7.47 -4.52
N GLU A 5 18.56 -7.65 -3.21
CA GLU A 5 17.55 -8.19 -2.30
C GLU A 5 16.38 -7.20 -2.08
N PHE A 6 16.68 -5.89 -2.09
CA PHE A 6 15.67 -4.84 -2.03
C PHE A 6 14.85 -4.71 -3.31
N LEU A 7 15.46 -4.98 -4.47
CA LEU A 7 14.80 -5.01 -5.78
C LEU A 7 14.04 -6.30 -6.07
N GLY A 8 14.31 -7.38 -5.32
CA GLY A 8 13.62 -8.67 -5.49
C GLY A 8 12.20 -8.72 -4.92
N ALA A 9 11.85 -7.79 -4.03
CA ALA A 9 10.50 -7.68 -3.48
C ALA A 9 9.56 -6.98 -4.46
N LYS A 10 8.38 -7.57 -4.70
CA LYS A 10 7.34 -6.95 -5.53
C LYS A 10 6.89 -5.62 -4.88
N PRO A 11 6.95 -4.47 -5.59
CA PRO A 11 6.63 -3.19 -4.98
C PRO A 11 5.18 -3.13 -4.47
N ILE A 12 5.00 -2.51 -3.31
CA ILE A 12 3.67 -2.13 -2.81
C ILE A 12 3.34 -0.74 -3.34
N VAL A 13 2.13 -0.58 -3.89
CA VAL A 13 1.58 0.70 -4.31
C VAL A 13 0.59 1.17 -3.25
N ILE A 14 0.72 2.42 -2.81
CA ILE A 14 -0.16 3.04 -1.82
C ILE A 14 -0.75 4.31 -2.43
N ASP A 15 -2.05 4.30 -2.68
CA ASP A 15 -2.84 5.49 -2.99
C ASP A 15 -3.40 6.05 -1.67
N ASN A 16 -2.76 7.12 -1.18
CA ASN A 16 -3.08 7.76 0.10
C ASN A 16 -4.17 8.83 -0.06
N GLY A 17 -5.36 8.41 -0.49
CA GLY A 17 -6.52 9.28 -0.58
C GLY A 17 -7.05 9.69 0.80
N THR A 18 -7.54 10.92 0.94
CA THR A 18 -8.09 11.43 2.21
C THR A 18 -9.44 10.82 2.60
N GLY A 19 -10.21 10.32 1.64
CA GLY A 19 -11.47 9.61 1.90
C GLY A 19 -11.31 8.09 1.93
N LEU A 20 -10.60 7.54 0.94
CA LEU A 20 -10.33 6.11 0.81
C LEU A 20 -8.85 5.88 0.51
N SER A 21 -8.18 5.12 1.35
CA SER A 21 -6.84 4.60 1.08
C SER A 21 -6.95 3.27 0.34
N LYS A 22 -6.09 3.08 -0.65
CA LYS A 22 -6.03 1.85 -1.46
C LYS A 22 -4.61 1.33 -1.51
N ASN A 23 -4.46 0.02 -1.46
CA ASN A 23 -3.14 -0.61 -1.51
C ASN A 23 -3.19 -1.94 -2.26
N GLY A 24 -2.05 -2.33 -2.83
CA GLY A 24 -1.87 -3.58 -3.57
C GLY A 24 -0.44 -3.71 -4.07
N TYR A 25 -0.15 -4.80 -4.77
CA TYR A 25 1.16 -4.96 -5.40
C TYR A 25 1.17 -4.41 -6.82
N ALA A 26 2.31 -3.85 -7.24
CA ALA A 26 2.47 -3.32 -8.60
C ALA A 26 2.18 -4.39 -9.67
N GLY A 27 1.42 -4.02 -10.71
CA GLY A 27 1.04 -4.93 -11.80
C GLY A 27 -0.11 -5.88 -11.49
N GLU A 28 -0.74 -5.79 -10.32
CA GLU A 28 -2.08 -6.36 -10.12
C GLU A 28 -3.15 -5.45 -10.76
N ASP A 29 -4.24 -6.06 -11.23
CA ASP A 29 -5.29 -5.35 -11.99
C ASP A 29 -6.19 -4.48 -11.09
N GLN A 30 -6.22 -4.78 -9.78
CA GLN A 30 -7.06 -4.11 -8.78
C GLN A 30 -6.32 -4.00 -7.44
N PRO A 31 -6.62 -2.99 -6.60
CA PRO A 31 -6.07 -2.93 -5.26
C PRO A 31 -6.56 -4.11 -4.42
N ARG A 32 -5.69 -4.63 -3.55
CA ARG A 32 -6.05 -5.68 -2.61
C ARG A 32 -6.90 -5.20 -1.45
N SER A 33 -6.77 -3.93 -1.11
CA SER A 33 -7.56 -3.33 -0.06
C SER A 33 -7.99 -1.91 -0.41
N VAL A 34 -9.20 -1.58 0.05
CA VAL A 34 -9.82 -0.27 -0.03
C VAL A 34 -10.53 -0.04 1.31
N TRP A 35 -10.14 1.01 2.03
CA TRP A 35 -10.72 1.33 3.33
C TRP A 35 -10.83 2.84 3.56
N PRO A 36 -11.75 3.30 4.44
CA PRO A 36 -11.78 4.69 4.88
C PRO A 36 -10.46 5.11 5.49
N THR A 37 -9.98 6.29 5.12
CA THR A 37 -8.80 6.88 5.76
C THR A 37 -9.22 7.47 7.11
N LEU A 38 -8.72 6.88 8.19
CA LEU A 38 -9.13 7.19 9.57
C LEU A 38 -7.90 7.29 10.48
N ILE A 39 -7.95 8.20 11.44
CA ILE A 39 -7.03 8.25 12.57
C ILE A 39 -7.82 8.00 13.85
N GLY A 40 -7.51 6.91 14.56
CA GLY A 40 -8.06 6.62 15.88
C GLY A 40 -7.22 7.28 16.98
N TYR A 41 -7.87 7.92 17.95
CA TYR A 41 -7.20 8.51 19.11
C TYR A 41 -7.54 7.70 20.37
N PRO A 42 -6.53 7.26 21.15
CA PRO A 42 -6.77 6.54 22.40
C PRO A 42 -7.38 7.45 23.47
N ARG A 43 -8.18 6.88 24.38
CA ARG A 43 -8.66 7.50 25.63
C ARG A 43 -8.05 6.84 26.84
#